data_AF-A0A0F5PEI9-F1
#
_entry.id   AF-A0A0F5PEI9-F1
#
_cell.length_a   1.000
_cell.length_b   1.000
_cell.length_c   1.000
_cell.angle_alpha   90.00
_cell.angle_beta   90.00
_cell.angle_gamma   90.00
#
_symmetry.space_group_name_H-M   'P 1'
#
loop_
_entity.id
_entity.type
_entity.pdbx_description
1 polymer ?
#
loop_
_entity_poly.entity_id
_entity_poly.type
_entity_poly.pdbx_seq_one_letter_code
_entity_poly.pdbx_strand_id
1 'polypeptide(L)'
;MLADPDGDHYLIADAISPAQPLAVLIPLDDSFHIRAEAALRFQRRLFRRAAGPLPRALTLTPRHRLRLVRMVRALDGRSAGATYREIAWVLFNRQWQSATEWKTSSIRAQTIRLVKDAHTMMRGGYLRLLAGR
;
A
#
# COMPACT_ATOMS: atom_id res chain seq x y z
N MET A 1 -16.04 -3.25 12.52
CA MET A 1 -14.61 -3.46 12.23
C MET A 1 -14.13 -4.65 13.03
N LEU A 2 -13.43 -5.59 12.40
CA LEU A 2 -12.87 -6.77 13.07
C LEU A 2 -11.34 -6.65 13.04
N ALA A 3 -10.74 -6.40 14.21
CA ALA A 3 -9.31 -6.17 14.32
C ALA A 3 -8.50 -7.44 14.02
N ASP A 4 -7.48 -7.27 13.17
CA ASP A 4 -6.53 -8.30 12.78
C ASP A 4 -5.13 -7.65 12.69
N PRO A 5 -4.10 -8.18 13.37
CA PRO A 5 -2.73 -7.63 13.33
C PRO A 5 -2.16 -7.47 11.91
N ASP A 6 -2.65 -8.27 10.96
CA ASP A 6 -2.22 -8.23 9.56
C ASP A 6 -3.05 -7.28 8.67
N GLY A 7 -3.99 -6.53 9.28
CA GLY A 7 -4.84 -5.55 8.62
C GLY A 7 -6.32 -5.77 8.92
N ASP A 8 -7.02 -4.70 9.32
CA ASP A 8 -8.42 -4.77 9.74
C ASP A 8 -9.36 -5.27 8.64
N HIS A 9 -10.36 -6.06 9.05
CA HIS A 9 -11.46 -6.44 8.17
C HIS A 9 -12.64 -5.47 8.35
N TYR A 10 -13.07 -4.87 7.25
CA TYR A 10 -14.25 -4.00 7.18
C TYR A 10 -15.42 -4.78 6.62
N LEU A 11 -16.52 -4.82 7.38
CA LEU A 11 -17.77 -5.45 6.98
C LEU A 11 -18.82 -4.36 6.80
N ILE A 12 -19.41 -4.30 5.61
CA ILE A 12 -20.63 -3.54 5.35
C ILE A 12 -21.72 -4.58 5.18
N ALA A 13 -22.64 -4.61 6.12
CA ALA A 13 -23.82 -5.46 6.08
C ALA A 13 -25.03 -4.60 6.38
N ASP A 14 -26.13 -4.88 5.70
CA ASP A 14 -27.39 -4.17 5.91
C ASP A 14 -28.12 -4.78 7.13
N ALA A 15 -29.06 -5.70 6.92
CA ALA A 15 -29.66 -6.50 7.99
C ALA A 15 -28.95 -7.87 8.11
N ILE A 16 -28.12 -8.05 9.14
CA ILE A 16 -27.65 -9.37 9.54
C ILE A 16 -28.71 -10.01 10.44
N SER A 17 -29.39 -11.05 9.96
CA SER A 17 -30.17 -11.92 10.85
C SER A 17 -29.24 -12.93 11.53
N PRO A 18 -29.10 -12.91 12.86
CA PRO A 18 -28.25 -13.88 13.57
C PRO A 18 -28.75 -15.32 13.45
N ALA A 19 -30.00 -15.52 13.02
CA ALA A 19 -30.60 -16.83 12.81
C ALA A 19 -30.28 -17.45 11.43
N GLN A 20 -29.59 -16.72 10.54
CA GLN A 20 -29.28 -17.19 9.19
C GLN A 20 -27.77 -17.30 8.96
N PRO A 21 -27.30 -18.36 8.27
CA PRO A 21 -25.90 -18.45 7.85
C PRO A 21 -25.53 -17.27 6.95
N LEU A 22 -24.34 -16.70 7.17
CA LEU A 22 -23.77 -15.70 6.28
C LEU A 22 -23.19 -16.37 5.02
N ALA A 23 -23.40 -15.73 3.87
CA ALA A 23 -22.78 -16.12 2.61
C ALA A 23 -21.79 -15.04 2.15
N VAL A 24 -20.72 -15.46 1.46
CA VAL A 24 -19.77 -14.56 0.80
C VAL A 24 -19.94 -14.69 -0.71
N LEU A 25 -20.28 -13.58 -1.37
CA LEU A 25 -20.35 -13.49 -2.82
C LEU A 25 -19.02 -12.95 -3.35
N ILE A 26 -18.36 -13.73 -4.21
CA ILE A 26 -17.07 -13.36 -4.81
C ILE A 26 -17.25 -13.27 -6.33
N PRO A 27 -17.06 -12.08 -6.94
CA PRO A 27 -17.10 -11.93 -8.38
C PRO A 27 -16.04 -12.78 -9.07
N LEU A 28 -16.39 -13.41 -10.20
CA LEU A 28 -15.45 -14.12 -11.07
C LEU A 28 -14.66 -13.11 -11.92
N ASP A 29 -13.76 -12.37 -11.27
CA ASP A 29 -12.89 -11.34 -11.86
C ASP A 29 -11.40 -11.69 -11.73
N ASP A 30 -10.52 -10.86 -12.28
CA ASP A 30 -9.06 -11.04 -12.18
C ASP A 30 -8.54 -11.07 -10.72
N SER A 31 -9.33 -10.61 -9.77
CA SER A 31 -9.00 -10.60 -8.33
C SER A 31 -9.65 -11.75 -7.56
N PHE A 32 -10.36 -12.68 -8.24
CA PHE A 32 -11.12 -13.77 -7.60
C PHE A 32 -10.30 -14.53 -6.56
N HIS A 33 -9.08 -14.96 -6.91
CA HIS A 33 -8.23 -15.74 -6.00
C HIS A 33 -7.84 -14.96 -4.74
N ILE A 34 -7.45 -13.68 -4.89
CA ILE A 34 -7.10 -12.83 -3.74
C ILE A 34 -8.32 -12.61 -2.85
N ARG A 35 -9.50 -12.38 -3.45
CA ARG A 35 -10.77 -12.23 -2.72
C ARG A 35 -11.15 -13.53 -1.98
N ALA A 36 -10.95 -14.69 -2.60
CA ALA A 36 -11.23 -16.00 -2.00
C ALA A 36 -10.31 -16.26 -0.80
N GLU A 37 -9.01 -16.01 -0.93
CA GLU A 37 -8.08 -16.15 0.19
C GLU A 37 -8.41 -15.18 1.33
N ALA A 38 -8.74 -13.92 1.01
CA ALA A 38 -9.17 -12.93 2.00
C ALA A 38 -10.48 -13.36 2.71
N ALA A 39 -11.46 -13.89 1.97
CA ALA A 39 -12.71 -14.41 2.51
C ALA A 39 -12.48 -15.60 3.45
N LEU A 40 -11.56 -16.51 3.12
CA LEU A 40 -11.18 -17.63 4.00
C LEU A 40 -10.53 -17.12 5.29
N ARG A 41 -9.65 -16.13 5.22
CA ARG A 41 -9.05 -15.50 6.41
C ARG A 41 -10.12 -14.84 7.28
N PHE A 42 -11.03 -14.10 6.67
CA PHE A 42 -12.16 -13.46 7.35
C PHE A 42 -13.06 -14.50 8.04
N GLN A 43 -13.44 -15.58 7.35
CA GLN A 43 -14.26 -16.65 7.92
C GLN A 43 -13.59 -17.26 9.15
N ARG A 44 -12.29 -17.59 9.08
CA ARG A 44 -11.57 -18.12 10.25
C ARG A 44 -11.65 -17.16 11.43
N ARG A 45 -11.44 -15.87 11.17
CA ARG A 45 -11.49 -14.83 12.21
C ARG A 45 -12.88 -14.68 12.82
N LEU A 46 -13.93 -14.74 11.99
CA LEU A 46 -15.32 -14.72 12.44
C LEU A 46 -15.62 -15.87 13.42
N PHE A 47 -15.08 -17.06 13.15
CA PHE A 47 -15.17 -18.22 14.03
C PHE A 47 -14.09 -18.26 15.13
N ARG A 48 -13.47 -17.11 15.45
CA ARG A 48 -12.45 -16.94 16.51
C ARG A 48 -11.21 -17.81 16.34
N ARG A 49 -10.91 -18.24 15.11
CA ARG A 49 -9.66 -18.95 14.76
C ARG A 49 -8.61 -17.93 14.31
N ALA A 50 -7.35 -18.36 14.29
CA ALA A 50 -6.29 -17.57 13.66
C ALA A 50 -6.62 -17.38 12.17
N ALA A 51 -6.51 -16.13 11.67
CA ALA A 51 -6.81 -15.82 10.27
C ALA A 51 -5.89 -16.59 9.31
N GLY A 52 -4.65 -16.85 9.73
CA GLY A 52 -3.59 -17.38 8.89
C GLY A 52 -2.87 -16.28 8.11
N PRO A 53 -1.83 -16.64 7.34
CA PRO A 53 -0.96 -15.68 6.67
C PRO A 53 -1.74 -14.85 5.64
N LEU A 54 -1.27 -13.63 5.38
CA LEU A 54 -1.72 -12.81 4.26
C LEU A 54 -1.58 -13.56 2.93
N PRO A 55 -2.52 -13.35 1.98
CA PRO A 55 -2.34 -13.78 0.59
C PRO A 55 -0.99 -13.34 0.07
N ARG A 56 -0.24 -14.23 -0.59
CA ARG A 56 1.11 -13.91 -1.07
C ARG A 56 1.14 -12.66 -1.95
N ALA A 57 0.10 -12.46 -2.75
CA ALA A 57 -0.05 -11.29 -3.61
C ALA A 57 -0.17 -9.98 -2.81
N LEU A 58 -0.68 -10.02 -1.58
CA LEU A 58 -0.80 -8.86 -0.69
C LEU A 58 0.43 -8.66 0.21
N THR A 59 1.38 -9.61 0.21
CA THR A 59 2.59 -9.50 1.01
C THR A 59 3.61 -8.58 0.34
N LEU A 60 3.96 -7.48 1.02
CA LEU A 60 4.98 -6.55 0.55
C LEU A 60 6.39 -7.02 0.94
N THR A 61 7.28 -7.12 -0.04
CA THR A 61 8.71 -7.31 0.25
C THR A 61 9.28 -6.10 1.00
N PRO A 62 10.35 -6.25 1.81
CA PRO A 62 10.96 -5.12 2.53
C PRO A 62 11.36 -3.96 1.61
N ARG A 63 11.86 -4.29 0.41
CA ARG A 63 12.23 -3.29 -0.62
C ARG A 63 11.01 -2.53 -1.14
N HIS A 64 9.90 -3.24 -1.42
CA HIS A 64 8.68 -2.60 -1.89
C HIS A 64 8.06 -1.71 -0.79
N ARG A 65 7.99 -2.20 0.46
CA ARG A 65 7.54 -1.40 1.61
C ARG A 65 8.36 -0.14 1.80
N LEU A 66 9.70 -0.23 1.77
CA LEU A 66 10.57 0.94 1.89
C LEU A 66 10.32 1.96 0.77
N ARG A 67 10.10 1.47 -0.46
CA ARG A 67 9.79 2.35 -1.60
C ARG A 67 8.46 3.08 -1.39
N LEU A 68 7.41 2.39 -0.95
CA LEU A 68 6.11 3.01 -0.64
C LEU A 68 6.23 4.06 0.47
N VAL A 69 6.95 3.75 1.55
CA VAL A 69 7.22 4.73 2.64
C VAL A 69 7.93 5.97 2.10
N ARG A 70 8.95 5.79 1.27
CA ARG A 70 9.65 6.92 0.64
C ARG A 70 8.71 7.74 -0.25
N MET A 71 7.82 7.08 -1.01
CA MET A 71 6.84 7.76 -1.85
C MET A 71 5.90 8.65 -1.04
N VAL A 72 5.37 8.15 0.09
CA VAL A 72 4.54 8.96 1.01
C VAL A 72 5.32 10.17 1.51
N ARG A 73 6.54 9.96 2.04
CA ARG A 73 7.37 11.08 2.52
C ARG A 73 7.73 12.09 1.43
N ALA A 74 7.94 11.64 0.20
CA ALA A 74 8.22 12.52 -0.93
C ALA A 74 6.98 13.31 -1.36
N LEU A 75 5.80 12.70 -1.29
CA LEU A 75 4.53 13.36 -1.54
C LEU A 75 4.30 14.46 -0.51
N ASP A 76 4.47 14.14 0.78
CA ASP A 76 4.35 15.11 1.87
C ASP A 76 5.29 16.30 1.68
N GLY A 77 6.58 16.01 1.37
CA GLY A 77 7.55 17.05 1.08
C GLY A 77 7.15 17.92 -0.11
N ARG A 78 6.66 17.32 -1.21
CA ARG A 78 6.19 18.09 -2.37
C ARG A 78 4.95 18.93 -2.05
N SER A 79 4.00 18.40 -1.30
CA SER A 79 2.80 19.11 -0.85
C SER A 79 3.16 20.28 0.07
N ALA A 80 4.23 20.16 0.85
CA ALA A 80 4.80 21.23 1.67
C ALA A 80 5.71 22.21 0.88
N GLY A 81 5.84 22.06 -0.44
CA GLY A 81 6.64 22.96 -1.29
C GLY A 81 8.12 22.61 -1.41
N ALA A 82 8.61 21.55 -0.75
CA ALA A 82 10.02 21.17 -0.80
C ALA A 82 10.48 20.84 -2.22
N THR A 83 11.68 21.30 -2.57
CA THR A 83 12.34 20.99 -3.83
C THR A 83 12.72 19.51 -3.92
N TYR A 84 12.93 19.00 -5.13
CA TYR A 84 13.45 17.64 -5.32
C TYR A 84 14.80 17.42 -4.61
N ARG A 85 15.62 18.46 -4.46
CA ARG A 85 16.93 18.38 -3.79
C ARG A 85 16.77 18.21 -2.28
N GLU A 86 15.86 18.95 -1.65
CA GLU A 86 15.55 18.82 -0.22
C GLU A 86 14.93 17.46 0.10
N ILE A 87 13.99 17.00 -0.74
CA ILE A 87 13.41 15.66 -0.61
C ILE A 87 14.52 14.60 -0.71
N ALA A 88 15.41 14.72 -1.69
CA ALA A 88 16.50 13.78 -1.87
C ALA A 88 17.45 13.77 -0.67
N TRP A 89 17.75 14.94 -0.10
CA TRP A 89 18.58 15.03 1.09
C TRP A 89 17.97 14.27 2.27
N VAL A 90 16.68 14.47 2.54
CA VAL A 90 15.99 13.79 3.64
C VAL A 90 15.84 12.28 3.41
N LEU A 91 15.57 11.84 2.18
CA LEU A 91 15.30 10.42 1.87
C LEU A 91 16.55 9.55 1.71
N PHE A 92 17.66 10.15 1.28
CA PHE A 92 18.91 9.45 0.99
C PHE A 92 20.06 9.87 1.90
N ASN A 93 19.83 10.79 2.84
CA ASN A 93 20.84 11.37 3.73
C ASN A 93 22.10 11.83 2.99
N ARG A 94 21.91 12.41 1.79
CA ARG A 94 22.99 12.90 0.94
C ARG A 94 22.83 14.37 0.64
N GLN A 95 23.85 15.14 0.98
CA GLN A 95 23.98 16.52 0.56
C GLN A 95 24.86 16.59 -0.69
N TRP A 96 24.58 17.57 -1.54
CA TRP A 96 25.40 17.90 -2.70
C TRP A 96 26.05 19.24 -2.43
N GLN A 97 27.34 19.37 -2.70
CA GLN A 97 28.12 20.58 -2.46
C GLN A 97 27.93 21.62 -3.56
N SER A 98 27.46 21.21 -4.76
CA SER A 98 27.22 22.12 -5.88
C SER A 98 25.95 21.80 -6.67
N ALA A 99 25.48 22.77 -7.45
CA ALA A 99 24.38 22.58 -8.39
C ALA A 99 24.74 21.57 -9.50
N THR A 100 26.00 21.54 -9.92
CA THR A 100 26.50 20.59 -10.93
C THR A 100 26.46 19.16 -10.40
N GLU A 101 26.94 18.93 -9.17
CA GLU A 101 26.90 17.61 -8.53
C GLU A 101 25.46 17.09 -8.39
N TRP A 102 24.51 17.98 -8.07
CA TRP A 102 23.10 17.63 -8.04
C TRP A 102 22.54 17.28 -9.43
N LYS A 103 22.88 18.07 -10.47
CA LYS A 103 22.36 17.87 -11.83
C LYS A 103 22.81 16.54 -12.45
N THR A 104 24.03 16.09 -12.16
CA THR A 104 24.59 14.83 -12.67
C THR A 104 24.29 13.62 -11.80
N SER A 105 23.70 13.80 -10.61
CA SER A 105 23.42 12.71 -9.68
C SER A 105 22.28 11.79 -10.14
N SER A 106 22.51 10.47 -10.07
CA SER A 106 21.45 9.46 -10.29
C SER A 106 20.30 9.57 -9.27
N ILE A 107 20.59 10.09 -8.06
CA ILE A 107 19.60 10.32 -7.00
C ILE A 107 18.58 11.39 -7.41
N ARG A 108 18.98 12.38 -8.23
CA ARG A 108 18.03 13.36 -8.78
C ARG A 108 16.95 12.67 -9.60
N ALA A 109 17.36 11.83 -10.55
CA ALA A 109 16.44 11.08 -11.39
C ALA A 109 15.58 10.09 -10.56
N GLN A 110 16.19 9.44 -9.57
CA GLN A 110 15.48 8.56 -8.64
C GLN A 110 14.40 9.31 -7.85
N THR A 111 14.72 10.49 -7.33
CA THR A 111 13.80 11.31 -6.52
C THR A 111 12.65 11.84 -7.37
N ILE A 112 12.93 12.30 -8.60
CA ILE A 112 11.89 12.74 -9.54
C ILE A 112 10.91 11.60 -9.85
N ARG A 113 11.41 10.40 -10.17
CA ARG A 113 10.54 9.23 -10.40
C ARG A 113 9.72 8.89 -9.17
N LEU A 114 10.35 8.89 -8.00
CA LEU A 114 9.69 8.55 -6.75
C LEU A 114 8.55 9.52 -6.40
N VAL A 115 8.75 10.83 -6.63
CA VAL A 115 7.69 11.84 -6.52
C VAL A 115 6.58 11.60 -7.55
N LYS A 116 6.91 11.36 -8.82
CA LYS A 116 5.91 11.11 -9.87
C LYS A 116 5.05 9.91 -9.53
N ASP A 117 5.69 8.81 -9.13
CA ASP A 117 5.00 7.59 -8.74
C ASP A 117 4.13 7.83 -7.51
N ALA A 118 4.58 8.66 -6.56
CA ALA A 118 3.78 8.97 -5.37
C ALA A 118 2.47 9.69 -5.72
N HIS A 119 2.51 10.62 -6.68
CA HIS A 119 1.30 11.27 -7.20
C HIS A 119 0.39 10.28 -7.93
N THR A 120 0.97 9.34 -8.70
CA THR A 120 0.19 8.27 -9.35
C THR A 120 -0.48 7.38 -8.31
N MET A 121 0.23 7.00 -7.24
CA MET A 121 -0.33 6.22 -6.14
C MET A 121 -1.47 6.96 -5.46
N MET A 122 -1.28 8.24 -5.12
CA MET A 122 -2.31 9.08 -4.50
C MET A 122 -3.59 9.17 -5.36
N ARG A 123 -3.44 9.32 -6.68
CA ARG A 123 -4.58 9.44 -7.63
C ARG A 123 -5.20 8.10 -8.02
N GLY A 124 -5.32 7.17 -7.07
CA GLY A 124 -5.97 5.87 -7.26
C GLY A 124 -5.04 4.72 -7.62
N GLY A 125 -3.75 4.98 -7.87
CA GLY A 125 -2.77 3.90 -8.09
C GLY A 125 -2.64 2.95 -6.88
N TYR A 126 -2.93 3.43 -5.67
CA TYR A 126 -2.94 2.61 -4.46
C TYR A 126 -3.89 1.41 -4.51
N LEU A 127 -4.97 1.47 -5.31
CA LEU A 127 -5.94 0.37 -5.45
C LEU A 127 -5.28 -0.89 -6.03
N ARG A 128 -4.19 -0.74 -6.78
CA ARG A 128 -3.42 -1.89 -7.29
C ARG A 128 -2.82 -2.74 -6.17
N LEU A 129 -2.44 -2.13 -5.05
CA LEU A 129 -1.92 -2.86 -3.89
C LEU A 129 -2.97 -3.82 -3.32
N LEU A 130 -4.25 -3.46 -3.39
CA LEU A 130 -5.36 -4.31 -2.95
C LEU A 130 -5.63 -5.47 -3.91
N ALA A 131 -5.20 -5.33 -5.16
CA ALA A 131 -5.24 -6.38 -6.17
C ALA A 131 -3.90 -7.15 -6.26
N GLY A 132 -2.97 -6.92 -5.33
CA GLY A 132 -1.64 -7.55 -5.33
C GLY A 132 -0.75 -7.16 -6.52
N ARG A 133 -0.90 -5.93 -7.03
CA ARG A 133 -0.24 -5.40 -8.23
C ARG A 133 0.51 -4.09 -8.01
#